data_AF-A0A7V5R599-F1
#
_entry.id   AF-A0A7V5R599-F1
#
_cell.length_a   1.000
_cell.length_b   1.000
_cell.length_c   1.000
_cell.angle_alpha   90.00
_cell.angle_beta   90.00
_cell.angle_gamma   90.00
#
_symmetry.space_group_name_H-M   'P 1'
#
loop_
_entity.id
_entity.type
_entity.pdbx_description
1 polymer ?
#
loop_
_entity_poly.entity_id
_entity_poly.type
_entity_poly.pdbx_seq_one_letter_code
_entity_poly.pdbx_strand_id
1 'polypeptide(L)'
;MKKLRFYGILYSVIGAVFFFYTPAIAQTFEQWKVQEREVLDLVNQQRDHHGLLWLKANSELQEAARLHSLDMGTNNYFSHTSQDGTTFDKRITTQGYQWSHAGENIAAGYLDARAVMYGTNDLSLLSDFDKSRGYGGFTSWSEVGDNWTDSDWDAWEVHRNNNGGWMGSSGHRHNILSSDFVDIGIGYAYESNSDYHQYWTQDFGAGDSNPEGIPAIPPAPSASDGEYPDHVQVSWNTAGNVDIYLIVRCPDLGFDNCVEIYRGAALKIMDAT
;
A
#
# COMPACT_ATOMS: atom_id res chain seq x y z
N MET A 1 51.99 -60.00 42.71
CA MET A 1 50.95 -60.58 41.82
C MET A 1 49.95 -59.48 41.49
N LYS A 2 49.73 -59.28 40.18
CA LYS A 2 48.64 -58.60 39.43
C LYS A 2 48.00 -57.28 39.94
N LYS A 3 48.19 -56.23 39.13
CA LYS A 3 47.35 -55.01 39.02
C LYS A 3 45.90 -55.36 38.66
N LEU A 4 44.93 -54.58 39.14
CA LEU A 4 43.67 -54.32 38.42
C LEU A 4 43.12 -52.92 38.77
N ARG A 5 42.38 -52.34 37.83
CA ARG A 5 42.12 -50.91 37.63
C ARG A 5 40.72 -50.47 38.12
N PHE A 6 40.62 -49.16 38.39
CA PHE A 6 39.46 -48.24 38.49
C PHE A 6 38.10 -48.70 37.95
N TYR A 7 37.00 -48.23 38.58
CA TYR A 7 35.92 -47.42 37.96
C TYR A 7 34.92 -46.94 39.03
N GLY A 8 34.50 -45.67 38.96
CA GLY A 8 33.45 -45.10 39.82
C GLY A 8 33.31 -43.58 39.61
N ILE A 9 32.44 -43.21 38.69
CA ILE A 9 32.26 -41.90 38.06
C ILE A 9 31.66 -40.87 39.03
N LEU A 10 32.24 -39.66 39.04
CA LEU A 10 31.71 -38.45 39.67
C LEU A 10 30.49 -37.96 38.87
N TYR A 11 29.33 -37.76 39.50
CA TYR A 11 28.23 -37.02 38.89
C TYR A 11 28.59 -35.53 38.87
N SER A 12 28.97 -35.01 37.70
CA SER A 12 29.08 -33.57 37.46
C SER A 12 27.74 -33.07 36.90
N VAL A 13 27.03 -32.25 37.67
CA VAL A 13 25.89 -31.49 37.18
C VAL A 13 26.41 -30.38 36.26
N ILE A 14 26.50 -30.65 34.96
CA ILE A 14 26.65 -29.59 33.96
C ILE A 14 25.24 -29.13 33.64
N GLY A 15 24.81 -28.04 34.27
CA GLY A 15 23.63 -27.30 33.84
C GLY A 15 23.92 -26.72 32.46
N ALA A 16 23.41 -27.36 31.41
CA ALA A 16 23.36 -26.77 30.09
C ALA A 16 22.36 -25.60 30.15
N VAL A 17 22.89 -24.37 30.24
CA VAL A 17 22.11 -23.17 29.94
C VAL A 17 21.87 -23.20 28.44
N PHE A 18 20.75 -23.80 28.03
CA PHE A 18 20.23 -23.62 26.69
C PHE A 18 19.75 -22.17 26.59
N PHE A 19 20.57 -21.31 25.98
CA PHE A 19 20.05 -20.10 25.37
C PHE A 19 19.12 -20.56 24.24
N PHE A 20 17.82 -20.63 24.53
CA PHE A 20 16.84 -20.59 23.48
C PHE A 20 16.95 -19.20 22.86
N TYR A 21 17.73 -19.08 21.79
CA TYR A 21 17.46 -18.05 20.80
C TYR A 21 16.06 -18.35 20.28
N THR A 22 15.06 -17.69 20.84
CA THR A 22 13.84 -17.45 20.08
C THR A 22 14.33 -16.65 18.87
N PRO A 23 14.25 -17.16 17.62
CA PRO A 23 14.28 -16.23 16.52
C PRO A 23 13.19 -15.23 16.84
N ALA A 24 13.54 -13.94 16.91
CA ALA A 24 12.53 -12.91 16.76
C ALA A 24 11.75 -13.36 15.52
N ILE A 25 10.46 -13.67 15.70
CA ILE A 25 9.58 -13.92 14.57
C ILE A 25 9.76 -12.66 13.73
N ALA A 26 10.48 -12.76 12.62
CA ALA A 26 10.51 -11.72 11.63
C ALA A 26 9.05 -11.55 11.27
N GLN A 27 8.40 -10.52 11.82
CA GLN A 27 7.09 -10.11 11.38
C GLN A 27 7.24 -10.00 9.87
N THR A 28 6.43 -10.74 9.12
CA THR A 28 6.42 -10.67 7.67
C THR A 28 5.87 -9.30 7.29
N PHE A 29 6.74 -8.30 7.27
CA PHE A 29 6.53 -6.94 6.76
C PHE A 29 6.45 -6.91 5.21
N GLU A 30 6.58 -8.07 4.57
CA GLU A 30 6.66 -8.29 3.12
C GLU A 30 5.35 -8.08 2.34
N GLN A 31 4.24 -7.65 2.95
CA GLN A 31 2.98 -7.49 2.24
C GLN A 31 2.36 -6.10 2.44
N TRP A 32 2.24 -5.37 1.33
CA TRP A 32 1.45 -4.15 1.22
C TRP A 32 0.01 -4.42 1.69
N LYS A 33 -0.56 -3.49 2.45
CA LYS A 33 -2.01 -3.52 2.75
C LYS A 33 -2.79 -3.36 1.45
N VAL A 34 -4.02 -3.89 1.41
CA VAL A 34 -4.92 -3.76 0.26
C VAL A 34 -5.10 -2.30 -0.15
N GLN A 35 -5.26 -1.40 0.84
CA GLN A 35 -5.35 0.04 0.64
C GLN A 35 -4.11 0.64 -0.04
N GLU A 36 -2.92 0.23 0.41
CA GLU A 36 -1.64 0.71 -0.13
C GLU A 36 -1.48 0.26 -1.59
N ARG A 37 -1.89 -0.98 -1.90
CA ARG A 37 -1.86 -1.53 -3.25
C ARG A 37 -2.86 -0.86 -4.19
N GLU A 38 -4.09 -0.63 -3.74
CA GLU A 38 -5.08 0.06 -4.57
C GLU A 38 -4.61 1.49 -4.90
N VAL A 39 -3.99 2.21 -3.96
CA VAL A 39 -3.38 3.51 -4.26
C VAL A 39 -2.28 3.43 -5.31
N LEU A 40 -1.39 2.42 -5.24
CA LEU A 40 -0.34 2.23 -6.25
C LEU A 40 -0.94 1.98 -7.65
N ASP A 41 -1.97 1.15 -7.73
CA ASP A 41 -2.64 0.83 -8.99
C ASP A 41 -3.30 2.10 -9.59
N LEU A 42 -3.95 2.92 -8.75
CA LEU A 42 -4.54 4.21 -9.18
C LEU A 42 -3.48 5.23 -9.60
N VAL A 43 -2.35 5.32 -8.90
CA VAL A 43 -1.21 6.17 -9.30
C VAL A 43 -0.70 5.75 -10.68
N ASN A 44 -0.46 4.46 -10.89
CA ASN A 44 0.07 3.96 -12.15
C ASN A 44 -0.94 4.06 -13.30
N GLN A 45 -2.24 3.95 -13.02
CA GLN A 45 -3.30 4.27 -13.98
C GLN A 45 -3.23 5.73 -14.44
N GLN A 46 -3.13 6.69 -13.52
CA GLN A 46 -2.99 8.10 -13.90
C GLN A 46 -1.71 8.34 -14.69
N ARG A 47 -0.61 7.69 -14.32
CA ARG A 47 0.63 7.77 -15.10
C ARG A 47 0.46 7.21 -16.51
N ASP A 48 -0.24 6.10 -16.68
CA ASP A 48 -0.54 5.48 -17.97
C ASP A 48 -1.36 6.40 -18.89
N HIS A 49 -2.42 7.03 -18.35
CA HIS A 49 -3.24 8.03 -19.06
C HIS A 49 -2.42 9.23 -19.56
N HIS A 50 -1.30 9.53 -18.89
CA HIS A 50 -0.37 10.59 -19.25
C HIS A 50 0.87 10.10 -20.03
N GLY A 51 0.90 8.83 -20.45
CA GLY A 51 2.01 8.23 -21.21
C GLY A 51 3.32 8.12 -20.42
N LEU A 52 3.24 8.11 -19.09
CA LEU A 52 4.37 8.00 -18.18
C LEU A 52 4.63 6.54 -17.81
N LEU A 53 5.90 6.22 -17.57
CA LEU A 53 6.27 4.90 -17.04
C LEU A 53 5.69 4.70 -15.64
N TRP A 54 5.25 3.49 -15.37
CA TRP A 54 4.77 3.11 -14.04
C TRP A 54 5.88 3.23 -13.00
N LEU A 55 5.51 3.67 -11.81
CA LEU A 55 6.37 3.64 -10.64
C LEU A 55 6.44 2.22 -10.09
N LYS A 56 7.62 1.85 -9.60
CA LYS A 56 7.88 0.56 -8.96
C LYS A 56 7.70 0.69 -7.46
N ALA A 57 7.06 -0.30 -6.85
CA ALA A 57 7.02 -0.42 -5.41
C ALA A 57 8.45 -0.56 -4.85
N ASN A 58 8.80 0.22 -3.83
CA ASN A 58 10.06 0.12 -3.10
C ASN A 58 9.79 -0.02 -1.58
N SER A 59 10.44 -1.00 -0.96
CA SER A 59 10.24 -1.39 0.44
C SER A 59 10.74 -0.34 1.43
N GLU A 60 11.85 0.33 1.13
CA GLU A 60 12.42 1.34 2.01
C GLU A 60 11.55 2.61 2.05
N LEU A 61 11.08 3.06 0.88
CA LEU A 61 10.09 4.13 0.76
C LEU A 61 8.78 3.76 1.44
N GLN A 62 8.33 2.51 1.29
CA GLN A 62 7.08 2.06 1.90
C GLN A 62 7.16 2.07 3.42
N GLU A 63 8.26 1.58 3.99
CA GLU A 63 8.44 1.57 5.44
C GLU A 63 8.49 2.99 5.99
N ALA A 64 9.18 3.91 5.31
CA ALA A 64 9.18 5.33 5.68
C ALA A 64 7.76 5.92 5.67
N ALA A 65 7.00 5.67 4.60
CA ALA A 65 5.63 6.16 4.44
C ALA A 65 4.68 5.58 5.51
N ARG A 66 4.78 4.28 5.81
CA ARG A 66 3.96 3.61 6.83
C ARG A 66 4.24 4.13 8.23
N LEU A 67 5.51 4.25 8.59
CA LEU A 67 5.91 4.79 9.88
C LEU A 67 5.43 6.23 10.04
N HIS A 68 5.48 7.04 8.98
CA HIS A 68 4.98 8.42 9.03
C HIS A 68 3.46 8.50 9.17
N SER A 69 2.71 7.69 8.43
CA SER A 69 1.25 7.60 8.59
C SER A 69 0.85 7.16 10.01
N LEU A 70 1.56 6.18 10.57
CA LEU A 70 1.34 5.72 11.95
C LEU A 70 1.69 6.79 12.98
N ASP A 71 2.79 7.52 12.78
CA ASP A 71 3.22 8.63 13.64
C ASP A 71 2.17 9.75 13.65
N MET A 72 1.72 10.20 12.48
CA MET A 72 0.66 11.20 12.35
C MET A 72 -0.62 10.79 13.08
N GLY A 73 -1.04 9.53 12.94
CA GLY A 73 -2.23 9.02 13.63
C GLY A 73 -2.04 8.88 15.14
N THR A 74 -0.94 8.27 15.58
CA THR A 74 -0.66 8.00 17.00
C THR A 74 -0.55 9.30 17.79
N ASN A 75 0.11 10.30 17.21
CA ASN A 75 0.38 11.59 17.84
C ASN A 75 -0.62 12.68 17.44
N ASN A 76 -1.70 12.30 16.75
CA ASN A 76 -2.82 13.14 16.33
C ASN A 76 -2.40 14.48 15.71
N TYR A 77 -1.63 14.40 14.61
CA TYR A 77 -1.18 15.58 13.88
C TYR A 77 -1.13 15.32 12.37
N PHE A 78 -0.99 16.38 11.56
CA PHE A 78 -0.90 16.27 10.10
C PHE A 78 0.17 17.23 9.56
N SER A 79 1.31 16.68 9.13
CA SER A 79 2.47 17.46 8.68
C SER A 79 3.47 16.58 7.92
N HIS A 80 4.16 17.15 6.93
CA HIS A 80 5.30 16.52 6.26
C HIS A 80 6.50 16.31 7.21
N THR A 81 6.65 17.18 8.21
CA THR A 81 7.71 17.09 9.22
C THR A 81 7.15 16.45 10.49
N SER A 82 7.83 15.40 10.96
CA SER A 82 7.51 14.71 12.21
C SER A 82 7.68 15.64 13.42
N GLN A 83 7.02 15.34 14.53
CA GLN A 83 7.03 16.22 15.72
C GLN A 83 8.41 16.40 16.35
N ASP A 84 9.31 15.43 16.14
CA ASP A 84 10.72 15.51 16.55
C ASP A 84 11.59 16.36 15.60
N GLY A 85 11.00 16.92 14.53
CA GLY A 85 11.68 17.72 13.51
C GLY A 85 12.27 16.90 12.36
N THR A 86 12.03 15.59 12.32
CA THR A 86 12.48 14.72 11.22
C THR A 86 11.68 15.03 9.94
N THR A 87 12.39 15.34 8.86
CA THR A 87 11.84 15.63 7.54
C THR A 87 11.72 14.36 6.69
N PHE A 88 10.86 14.35 5.67
CA PHE A 88 10.61 13.15 4.86
C PHE A 88 11.87 12.57 4.22
N ASP A 89 12.76 13.43 3.71
CA ASP A 89 14.04 13.04 3.11
C ASP A 89 14.94 12.31 4.11
N LYS A 90 14.89 12.69 5.39
CA LYS A 90 15.59 11.98 6.46
C LYS A 90 14.91 10.65 6.80
N ARG A 91 13.58 10.57 6.73
CA ARG A 91 12.86 9.30 6.96
C ARG A 91 13.23 8.26 5.91
N ILE A 92 13.16 8.60 4.62
CA ILE A 92 13.53 7.66 3.54
C ILE A 92 15.02 7.30 3.59
N THR A 93 15.91 8.25 3.92
CA THR A 93 17.35 7.99 4.10
C THR A 93 17.61 7.05 5.28
N THR A 94 16.84 7.17 6.36
CA THR A 94 16.95 6.30 7.55
C THR A 94 16.54 4.87 7.25
N GLN A 95 15.58 4.66 6.36
CA GLN A 95 15.21 3.32 5.88
C GLN A 95 16.24 2.72 4.92
N GLY A 96 17.22 3.51 4.45
CA GLY A 96 18.29 3.05 3.58
C GLY A 96 18.12 3.44 2.11
N TYR A 97 16.98 4.03 1.73
CA TYR A 97 16.72 4.43 0.35
C TYR A 97 17.77 5.45 -0.12
N GLN A 98 18.49 5.11 -1.19
CA GLN A 98 19.45 6.01 -1.82
C GLN A 98 18.73 6.84 -2.88
N TRP A 99 18.82 8.17 -2.79
CA TRP A 99 18.03 9.04 -3.66
C TRP A 99 18.84 10.21 -4.21
N SER A 100 18.44 10.63 -5.41
CA SER A 100 18.89 11.85 -6.10
C SER A 100 17.76 12.86 -6.24
N HIS A 101 16.52 12.37 -6.32
CA HIS A 101 15.28 13.12 -6.32
C HIS A 101 14.30 12.37 -5.42
N ALA A 102 13.50 13.09 -4.66
CA ALA A 102 12.46 12.52 -3.82
C ALA A 102 11.31 13.52 -3.63
N GLY A 103 10.12 13.01 -3.35
CA GLY A 103 8.92 13.81 -3.07
C GLY A 103 8.01 13.08 -2.09
N GLU A 104 7.11 13.81 -1.44
CA GLU A 104 6.13 13.25 -0.51
C GLU A 104 4.74 13.85 -0.77
N ASN A 105 3.73 13.00 -0.77
CA ASN A 105 2.32 13.39 -0.61
C ASN A 105 1.79 12.84 0.71
N ILE A 106 1.00 13.63 1.45
CA ILE A 106 0.29 13.16 2.64
C ILE A 106 -1.19 13.49 2.54
N ALA A 107 -2.04 12.67 3.15
CA ALA A 107 -3.47 12.94 3.28
C ALA A 107 -4.04 12.31 4.55
N ALA A 108 -5.15 12.86 5.06
CA ALA A 108 -5.82 12.35 6.23
C ALA A 108 -7.34 12.50 6.10
N GLY A 109 -8.11 11.63 6.75
CA GLY A 109 -9.58 11.69 6.79
C GLY A 109 -10.31 11.09 5.58
N TYR A 110 -9.57 10.67 4.54
CA TYR A 110 -10.16 9.94 3.40
C TYR A 110 -10.38 8.47 3.75
N LEU A 111 -11.55 7.97 3.37
CA LEU A 111 -12.06 6.68 3.84
C LEU A 111 -11.41 5.44 3.18
N ASP A 112 -10.91 5.61 1.96
CA ASP A 112 -10.36 4.55 1.13
C ASP A 112 -9.43 5.12 0.04
N ALA A 113 -8.82 4.23 -0.74
CA ALA A 113 -7.84 4.55 -1.77
C ALA A 113 -8.41 5.47 -2.88
N ARG A 114 -9.69 5.29 -3.27
CA ARG A 114 -10.32 6.12 -4.30
C ARG A 114 -10.64 7.50 -3.76
N ALA A 115 -11.13 7.56 -2.52
CA ALA A 115 -11.39 8.82 -1.84
C ALA A 115 -10.11 9.65 -1.67
N VAL A 116 -8.98 9.04 -1.28
CA VAL A 116 -7.72 9.79 -1.14
C VAL A 116 -7.16 10.22 -2.49
N MET A 117 -7.29 9.37 -3.53
CA MET A 117 -6.79 9.70 -4.86
C MET A 117 -7.62 10.79 -5.56
N TYR A 118 -8.95 10.69 -5.48
CA TYR A 118 -9.89 11.48 -6.30
C TYR A 118 -10.86 12.34 -5.50
N GLY A 119 -10.81 12.34 -4.17
CA GLY A 119 -11.72 13.12 -3.34
C GLY A 119 -13.12 12.54 -3.20
N THR A 120 -13.36 11.34 -3.78
CA THR A 120 -14.62 10.61 -3.74
C THR A 120 -14.37 9.13 -4.05
N ASN A 121 -15.20 8.26 -3.48
CA ASN A 121 -15.32 6.84 -3.87
C ASN A 121 -16.62 6.57 -4.66
N ASP A 122 -17.35 7.61 -5.02
CA ASP A 122 -18.54 7.58 -5.86
C ASP A 122 -18.17 7.93 -7.30
N LEU A 123 -18.16 6.92 -8.18
CA LEU A 123 -17.85 7.06 -9.60
C LEU A 123 -18.86 7.97 -10.31
N SER A 124 -20.11 8.00 -9.86
CA SER A 124 -21.16 8.81 -10.50
C SER A 124 -20.86 10.30 -10.37
N LEU A 125 -20.26 10.74 -9.25
CA LEU A 125 -19.87 12.14 -9.06
C LEU A 125 -18.79 12.57 -10.04
N LEU A 126 -17.76 11.75 -10.25
CA LEU A 126 -16.71 12.01 -11.24
C LEU A 126 -17.28 11.97 -12.67
N SER A 127 -18.11 10.97 -12.97
CA SER A 127 -18.75 10.79 -14.28
C SER A 127 -19.69 11.94 -14.64
N ASP A 128 -20.45 12.46 -13.69
CA ASP A 128 -21.36 13.59 -13.93
C ASP A 128 -20.60 14.91 -14.05
N PHE A 129 -19.50 15.09 -13.29
CA PHE A 129 -18.59 16.20 -13.51
C PHE A 129 -17.96 16.15 -14.89
N ASP A 130 -17.44 14.99 -15.31
CA ASP A 130 -16.89 14.77 -16.66
C ASP A 130 -17.88 15.17 -17.77
N LYS A 131 -19.13 14.70 -17.69
CA LYS A 131 -20.21 15.11 -18.61
C LYS A 131 -20.47 16.61 -18.58
N SER A 132 -20.42 17.23 -17.40
CA SER A 132 -20.60 18.68 -17.25
C SER A 132 -19.50 19.50 -17.95
N ARG A 133 -18.32 18.90 -18.15
CA ARG A 133 -17.19 19.46 -18.90
C ARG A 133 -17.31 19.23 -20.42
N GLY A 134 -18.32 18.48 -20.86
CA GLY A 134 -18.58 18.18 -22.27
C GLY A 134 -18.00 16.84 -22.75
N TYR A 135 -17.50 16.02 -21.83
CA TYR A 135 -17.01 14.66 -22.10
C TYR A 135 -18.14 13.61 -21.95
N GLY A 136 -17.80 12.32 -22.04
CA GLY A 136 -18.76 11.21 -22.10
C GLY A 136 -19.24 10.66 -20.76
N GLY A 137 -18.56 11.01 -19.66
CA GLY A 137 -18.65 10.34 -18.39
C GLY A 137 -17.78 9.09 -18.33
N PHE A 138 -17.46 8.67 -17.11
CA PHE A 138 -16.79 7.40 -16.83
C PHE A 138 -17.81 6.29 -16.59
N THR A 139 -17.53 5.10 -17.12
CA THR A 139 -18.29 3.87 -16.89
C THR A 139 -17.55 2.87 -16.00
N SER A 140 -16.25 3.08 -15.81
CA SER A 140 -15.39 2.28 -14.94
C SER A 140 -14.33 3.14 -14.25
N TRP A 141 -13.77 2.67 -13.14
CA TRP A 141 -12.64 3.35 -12.47
C TRP A 141 -11.37 3.40 -13.33
N SER A 142 -11.22 2.48 -14.29
CA SER A 142 -10.11 2.48 -15.25
C SER A 142 -10.08 3.70 -16.16
N GLU A 143 -11.24 4.31 -16.42
CA GLU A 143 -11.37 5.46 -17.31
C GLU A 143 -11.19 6.80 -16.59
N VAL A 144 -11.22 6.81 -15.25
CA VAL A 144 -11.20 8.06 -14.48
C VAL A 144 -9.94 8.85 -14.81
N GLY A 145 -10.13 10.09 -15.28
CA GLY A 145 -9.04 10.99 -15.64
C GLY A 145 -8.43 10.73 -17.03
N ASP A 146 -8.90 9.74 -17.80
CA ASP A 146 -8.47 9.58 -19.18
C ASP A 146 -8.83 10.84 -20.00
N ASN A 147 -7.85 11.38 -20.72
CA ASN A 147 -7.90 12.67 -21.42
C ASN A 147 -8.12 13.91 -20.53
N TRP A 148 -8.13 13.79 -19.20
CA TRP A 148 -8.16 14.96 -18.32
C TRP A 148 -6.81 15.65 -18.30
N THR A 149 -6.84 16.98 -18.37
CA THR A 149 -5.65 17.81 -18.18
C THR A 149 -5.53 18.28 -16.73
N ASP A 150 -4.40 18.91 -16.39
CA ASP A 150 -4.27 19.64 -15.12
C ASP A 150 -5.43 20.61 -14.89
N SER A 151 -5.94 21.25 -15.95
CA SER A 151 -7.06 22.19 -15.83
C SER A 151 -8.39 21.52 -15.48
N ASP A 152 -8.59 20.26 -15.88
CA ASP A 152 -9.79 19.50 -15.53
C ASP A 152 -9.72 19.02 -14.07
N TRP A 153 -8.54 18.58 -13.63
CA TRP A 153 -8.28 18.25 -12.23
C TRP A 153 -8.39 19.46 -11.30
N ASP A 154 -7.87 20.62 -11.70
CA ASP A 154 -8.01 21.86 -10.92
C ASP A 154 -9.48 22.31 -10.85
N ALA A 155 -10.25 22.10 -11.92
CA ALA A 155 -11.69 22.35 -11.92
C ALA A 155 -12.43 21.36 -11.01
N TRP A 156 -12.00 20.10 -10.95
CA TRP A 156 -12.53 19.09 -10.03
C TRP A 156 -12.29 19.46 -8.57
N GLU A 157 -11.09 19.95 -8.23
CA GLU A 157 -10.78 20.45 -6.88
C GLU A 157 -11.73 21.55 -6.43
N VAL A 158 -11.98 22.53 -7.31
CA VAL A 158 -12.95 23.60 -7.06
C VAL A 158 -14.37 23.04 -6.93
N HIS A 159 -14.76 22.11 -7.79
CA HIS A 159 -16.07 21.46 -7.73
C HIS A 159 -16.30 20.71 -6.40
N ARG A 160 -15.23 20.14 -5.86
CA ARG A 160 -15.23 19.41 -4.58
C ARG A 160 -15.06 20.29 -3.34
N ASN A 161 -15.00 21.62 -3.52
CA ASN A 161 -14.76 22.57 -2.44
C ASN A 161 -13.43 22.27 -1.70
N ASN A 162 -12.36 22.16 -2.49
CA ASN A 162 -10.99 21.85 -2.04
C ASN A 162 -10.85 20.45 -1.39
N ASN A 163 -11.54 19.47 -1.95
CA ASN A 163 -11.56 18.09 -1.46
C ASN A 163 -11.55 17.09 -2.64
N GLY A 164 -10.75 17.37 -3.66
CA GLY A 164 -10.58 16.57 -4.88
C GLY A 164 -9.52 15.47 -4.77
N GLY A 165 -9.03 15.18 -3.56
CA GLY A 165 -7.98 14.19 -3.33
C GLY A 165 -6.62 14.63 -3.89
N TRP A 166 -5.68 13.70 -3.98
CA TRP A 166 -4.34 13.98 -4.51
C TRP A 166 -4.37 14.46 -5.96
N MET A 167 -5.23 13.88 -6.81
CA MET A 167 -5.31 14.33 -8.21
C MET A 167 -5.96 15.70 -8.35
N GLY A 168 -6.93 16.09 -7.51
CA GLY A 168 -7.47 17.45 -7.52
C GLY A 168 -6.43 18.51 -7.11
N SER A 169 -5.52 18.15 -6.20
CA SER A 169 -4.50 19.08 -5.70
C SER A 169 -3.29 19.18 -6.63
N SER A 170 -3.06 20.34 -7.23
CA SER A 170 -1.95 20.56 -8.19
C SER A 170 -0.57 20.19 -7.64
N GLY A 171 -0.29 20.47 -6.37
CA GLY A 171 0.97 20.09 -5.72
C GLY A 171 1.15 18.59 -5.59
N HIS A 172 0.11 17.87 -5.16
CA HIS A 172 0.17 16.41 -5.02
C HIS A 172 0.16 15.69 -6.37
N ARG A 173 -0.67 16.16 -7.30
CA ARG A 173 -0.73 15.68 -8.69
C ARG A 173 0.61 15.85 -9.40
N HIS A 174 1.33 16.95 -9.16
CA HIS A 174 2.67 17.15 -9.72
C HIS A 174 3.63 16.03 -9.32
N ASN A 175 3.62 15.58 -8.06
CA ASN A 175 4.44 14.44 -7.63
C ASN A 175 4.03 13.14 -8.34
N ILE A 176 2.74 12.85 -8.41
CA ILE A 176 2.19 11.63 -9.05
C ILE A 176 2.57 11.55 -10.54
N LEU A 177 2.50 12.67 -11.25
CA LEU A 177 2.76 12.77 -12.69
C LEU A 177 4.19 13.22 -13.04
N SER A 178 5.09 13.29 -12.05
CA SER A 178 6.50 13.63 -12.32
C SER A 178 7.21 12.50 -13.07
N SER A 179 7.92 12.85 -14.13
CA SER A 179 8.82 11.93 -14.84
C SER A 179 10.14 11.67 -14.10
N ASP A 180 10.41 12.43 -13.04
CA ASP A 180 11.67 12.35 -12.29
C ASP A 180 11.69 11.18 -11.29
N PHE A 181 10.53 10.60 -11.01
CA PHE A 181 10.39 9.47 -10.10
C PHE A 181 10.24 8.15 -10.84
N VAL A 182 10.85 7.10 -10.28
CA VAL A 182 10.79 5.72 -10.78
C VAL A 182 10.33 4.73 -9.72
N ASP A 183 10.42 5.11 -8.44
CA ASP A 183 10.03 4.30 -7.28
C ASP A 183 8.99 5.02 -6.43
N ILE A 184 8.20 4.24 -5.70
CA ILE A 184 7.18 4.71 -4.78
C ILE A 184 6.98 3.76 -3.59
N GLY A 185 6.73 4.33 -2.42
CA GLY A 185 6.23 3.65 -1.23
C GLY A 185 4.91 4.26 -0.78
N ILE A 186 3.95 3.43 -0.37
CA ILE A 186 2.65 3.89 0.14
C ILE A 186 2.45 3.40 1.58
N GLY A 187 2.16 4.34 2.47
CA GLY A 187 1.80 4.08 3.86
C GLY A 187 0.33 4.35 4.12
N TYR A 188 -0.35 3.42 4.78
CA TYR A 188 -1.68 3.60 5.33
C TYR A 188 -1.72 3.23 6.82
N ALA A 189 -2.30 4.10 7.64
CA ALA A 189 -2.56 3.85 9.06
C ALA A 189 -4.00 4.24 9.45
N TYR A 190 -4.60 3.42 10.34
CA TYR A 190 -5.88 3.72 10.97
C TYR A 190 -5.69 3.84 12.47
N GLU A 191 -6.08 4.98 13.04
CA GLU A 191 -5.97 5.28 14.46
C GLU A 191 -7.30 5.78 15.03
N SER A 192 -8.03 4.92 15.74
CA SER A 192 -9.40 5.21 16.20
C SER A 192 -9.51 6.42 17.12
N ASN A 193 -8.43 6.78 17.82
CA ASN A 193 -8.39 7.86 18.80
C ASN A 193 -7.88 9.19 18.22
N SER A 194 -7.54 9.21 16.93
CA SER A 194 -7.11 10.42 16.23
C SER A 194 -8.30 11.16 15.60
N ASP A 195 -8.14 12.45 15.33
CA ASP A 195 -9.19 13.31 14.77
C ASP A 195 -9.55 12.91 13.32
N TYR A 196 -8.58 12.42 12.55
CA TYR A 196 -8.78 12.06 11.14
C TYR A 196 -9.05 10.58 10.92
N HIS A 197 -8.78 9.73 11.90
CA HIS A 197 -8.87 8.26 11.86
C HIS A 197 -7.99 7.56 10.83
N GLN A 198 -7.86 8.06 9.60
CA GLN A 198 -7.12 7.46 8.51
C GLN A 198 -6.05 8.42 8.01
N TYR A 199 -4.83 7.91 7.85
CA TYR A 199 -3.66 8.65 7.41
C TYR A 199 -2.97 7.91 6.27
N TRP A 200 -2.49 8.70 5.31
CA TRP A 200 -1.94 8.24 4.06
C TRP A 200 -0.66 9.01 3.75
N THR A 201 0.37 8.30 3.31
CA THR A 201 1.63 8.88 2.83
C THR A 201 2.03 8.20 1.52
N GLN A 202 2.46 8.99 0.53
CA GLN A 202 3.17 8.50 -0.66
C GLN A 202 4.58 9.10 -0.62
N ASP A 203 5.60 8.26 -0.57
CA ASP A 203 6.99 8.69 -0.75
C ASP A 203 7.45 8.27 -2.15
N PHE A 204 7.96 9.22 -2.93
CA PHE A 204 8.44 9.04 -4.28
C PHE A 204 9.96 9.16 -4.33
N GLY A 205 10.61 8.41 -5.23
CA GLY A 205 12.06 8.41 -5.32
C GLY A 205 12.61 8.11 -6.70
N ALA A 206 13.85 8.55 -6.91
CA ALA A 206 14.73 8.08 -7.97
C ALA A 206 16.21 8.17 -7.57
N GLY A 207 17.03 7.30 -8.16
CA GLY A 207 18.47 7.29 -7.96
C GLY A 207 18.99 6.08 -7.17
N ASP A 208 18.09 5.19 -6.74
CA ASP A 208 18.52 3.91 -6.21
C ASP A 208 19.14 3.05 -7.32
N SER A 209 20.36 2.58 -7.06
CA SER A 209 21.13 1.74 -7.98
C SER A 209 21.11 0.26 -7.57
N ASN A 210 20.47 -0.05 -6.45
CA ASN A 210 20.37 -1.38 -5.90
C ASN A 210 18.90 -1.76 -5.67
N PRO A 211 18.15 -2.07 -6.74
CA PRO A 211 16.73 -2.38 -6.62
C PRO A 211 16.56 -3.56 -5.67
N GLU A 212 15.96 -3.33 -4.50
CA GLU A 212 15.41 -4.43 -3.73
C GLU A 212 14.42 -5.17 -4.62
N GLY A 213 14.50 -6.50 -4.63
CA GLY A 213 13.53 -7.30 -5.35
C GLY A 213 12.17 -6.97 -4.77
N ILE A 214 11.29 -6.39 -5.59
CA ILE A 214 9.87 -6.14 -5.28
C ILE A 214 9.41 -7.32 -4.41
N PRO A 215 8.89 -7.09 -3.18
CA PRO A 215 8.28 -8.15 -2.39
C PRO A 215 7.38 -8.93 -3.33
N ALA A 216 7.70 -10.21 -3.53
CA ALA A 216 7.09 -10.98 -4.61
C ALA A 216 5.59 -10.79 -4.48
N ILE A 217 4.93 -10.34 -5.56
CA ILE A 217 3.48 -10.32 -5.63
C ILE A 217 3.06 -11.69 -5.07
N PRO A 218 2.36 -11.78 -3.91
CA PRO A 218 1.88 -13.06 -3.45
C PRO A 218 1.17 -13.65 -4.66
N PRO A 219 1.54 -14.86 -5.13
CA PRO A 219 1.03 -15.36 -6.40
C PRO A 219 -0.47 -15.15 -6.35
N ALA A 220 -0.99 -14.35 -7.28
CA ALA A 220 -2.43 -14.30 -7.49
C ALA A 220 -2.84 -15.78 -7.52
N PRO A 221 -3.81 -16.25 -6.72
CA PRO A 221 -4.21 -17.64 -6.79
C PRO A 221 -4.53 -17.92 -8.26
N SER A 222 -3.64 -18.67 -8.91
CA SER A 222 -3.69 -18.83 -10.35
C SER A 222 -4.71 -19.92 -10.62
N ALA A 223 -5.89 -19.52 -11.06
CA ALA A 223 -6.78 -20.38 -11.81
C ALA A 223 -6.80 -19.87 -13.26
N SER A 224 -5.75 -20.18 -14.03
CA SER A 224 -5.73 -19.83 -15.45
C SER A 224 -6.48 -20.89 -16.26
N ASP A 225 -7.58 -20.52 -16.92
CA ASP A 225 -8.01 -21.14 -18.18
C ASP A 225 -7.64 -20.29 -19.41
N GLY A 226 -6.95 -19.15 -19.22
CA GLY A 226 -6.13 -18.53 -20.25
C GLY A 226 -6.81 -17.46 -21.10
N GLU A 227 -7.93 -16.87 -20.65
CA GLU A 227 -8.61 -15.82 -21.45
C GLU A 227 -8.88 -14.50 -20.70
N TYR A 228 -8.87 -14.44 -19.35
CA TYR A 228 -9.07 -13.20 -18.57
C TYR A 228 -8.29 -13.22 -17.23
N PRO A 229 -7.83 -12.08 -16.67
CA PRO A 229 -7.27 -12.02 -15.33
C PRO A 229 -8.37 -12.09 -14.26
N ASP A 230 -8.29 -13.08 -13.37
CA ASP A 230 -9.20 -13.23 -12.22
C ASP A 230 -8.81 -12.25 -11.09
N HIS A 231 -9.81 -11.69 -10.42
CA HIS A 231 -9.65 -10.75 -9.31
C HIS A 231 -10.10 -11.39 -7.99
N VAL A 232 -9.41 -11.06 -6.89
CA VAL A 232 -9.73 -11.57 -5.56
C VAL A 232 -10.31 -10.44 -4.71
N GLN A 233 -11.57 -10.60 -4.28
CA GLN A 233 -12.19 -9.74 -3.28
C GLN A 233 -12.13 -10.41 -1.92
N VAL A 234 -11.63 -9.69 -0.92
CA VAL A 234 -11.52 -10.17 0.45
C VAL A 234 -12.40 -9.31 1.36
N SER A 235 -13.36 -9.92 2.03
CA SER A 235 -14.16 -9.26 3.06
C SER A 235 -13.54 -9.50 4.43
N TRP A 236 -13.32 -8.43 5.17
CA TRP A 236 -12.70 -8.46 6.49
C TRP A 236 -13.72 -8.12 7.56
N ASN A 237 -13.63 -8.79 8.71
CA ASN A 237 -14.42 -8.40 9.87
C ASN A 237 -13.80 -7.20 10.59
N THR A 238 -14.53 -6.62 11.55
CA THR A 238 -14.11 -5.46 12.34
C THR A 238 -12.85 -5.67 13.18
N ALA A 239 -12.39 -6.93 13.32
CA ALA A 239 -11.14 -7.28 13.98
C ALA A 239 -9.97 -7.47 13.00
N GLY A 240 -10.16 -7.20 11.71
CA GLY A 240 -9.14 -7.32 10.68
C GLY A 240 -8.83 -8.75 10.25
N ASN A 241 -9.69 -9.73 10.56
CA ASN A 241 -9.57 -11.10 10.04
C ASN A 241 -10.39 -11.27 8.77
N VAL A 242 -9.92 -12.11 7.83
CA VAL A 242 -10.71 -12.46 6.65
C VAL A 242 -11.93 -13.26 7.06
N ASP A 243 -13.10 -12.78 6.66
CA ASP A 243 -14.39 -13.43 6.88
C ASP A 243 -14.79 -14.26 5.65
N ILE A 244 -14.62 -13.68 4.45
CA ILE A 244 -14.97 -14.30 3.17
C ILE A 244 -13.87 -14.03 2.14
N TYR A 245 -13.46 -15.08 1.44
CA TYR A 245 -12.72 -14.96 0.19
C TYR A 245 -13.69 -15.16 -0.98
N LEU A 246 -13.75 -14.16 -1.86
CA LEU A 246 -14.52 -14.19 -3.09
C LEU A 246 -13.56 -14.10 -4.27
N ILE A 247 -13.53 -15.13 -5.11
CA ILE A 247 -12.81 -15.10 -6.38
C ILE A 247 -13.83 -14.70 -7.44
N VAL A 248 -13.57 -13.61 -8.12
CA VAL A 248 -14.42 -13.09 -9.18
C VAL A 248 -13.63 -13.01 -10.48
N ARG A 249 -14.25 -13.41 -11.58
CA ARG A 249 -13.70 -13.22 -12.92
C ARG A 249 -14.36 -12.04 -13.56
N CYS A 250 -13.55 -11.03 -13.84
CA CYS A 250 -14.02 -9.80 -14.43
C CYS A 250 -13.64 -9.80 -15.92
N PRO A 251 -14.53 -9.35 -16.81
CA PRO A 251 -14.20 -9.18 -18.22
C PRO A 251 -13.15 -8.07 -18.43
N ASP A 252 -13.04 -7.12 -17.49
CA ASP A 252 -12.15 -5.95 -17.55
C ASP A 252 -11.41 -5.74 -16.20
N LEU A 253 -10.56 -4.70 -16.11
CA LEU A 253 -9.79 -4.34 -14.90
C LEU A 253 -10.66 -3.77 -13.75
N GLY A 254 -11.95 -3.50 -13.99
CA GLY A 254 -12.91 -3.08 -12.97
C GLY A 254 -13.58 -4.27 -12.26
N PHE A 255 -14.22 -4.01 -11.11
CA PHE A 255 -15.01 -5.01 -10.37
C PHE A 255 -16.48 -5.11 -10.82
N ASP A 256 -16.86 -4.38 -11.88
CA ASP A 256 -18.22 -4.38 -12.42
C ASP A 256 -18.41 -5.55 -13.40
N ASN A 257 -19.59 -6.17 -13.38
CA ASN A 257 -19.93 -7.36 -14.18
C ASN A 257 -19.06 -8.60 -13.95
N CYS A 258 -18.36 -8.69 -12.81
CA CYS A 258 -17.60 -9.88 -12.49
C CYS A 258 -18.50 -11.05 -12.13
N VAL A 259 -18.13 -12.25 -12.58
CA VAL A 259 -18.80 -13.49 -12.24
C VAL A 259 -18.12 -14.10 -11.02
N GLU A 260 -18.90 -14.39 -9.97
CA GLU A 260 -18.41 -15.16 -8.83
C GLU A 260 -18.02 -16.57 -9.27
N ILE A 261 -16.73 -16.89 -9.15
CA ILE A 261 -16.20 -18.22 -9.44
C ILE A 261 -16.19 -19.07 -8.17
N TYR A 262 -15.87 -18.46 -7.03
CA TYR A 262 -15.72 -19.17 -5.78
C TYR A 262 -15.99 -18.26 -4.58
N ARG A 263 -16.71 -18.80 -3.59
CA ARG A 263 -16.96 -18.18 -2.29
C ARG A 263 -16.68 -19.18 -1.18
N GLY A 264 -15.72 -18.84 -0.33
CA GLY A 264 -15.35 -19.64 0.83
C GLY A 264 -15.33 -18.80 2.11
N ALA A 265 -15.86 -19.36 3.20
CA ALA A 265 -15.59 -18.85 4.55
C ALA A 265 -14.18 -19.30 4.96
N ALA A 266 -13.41 -18.44 5.63
CA ALA A 266 -12.05 -18.78 6.03
C ALA A 266 -12.01 -20.07 6.87
N LEU A 267 -11.46 -21.14 6.31
CA LEU A 267 -11.00 -22.29 7.08
C LEU A 267 -9.94 -21.77 8.06
N LYS A 268 -10.10 -22.09 9.36
CA LYS A 268 -9.02 -21.96 10.34
C LYS A 268 -7.75 -22.53 9.71
N ILE A 269 -6.77 -21.67 9.47
CA ILE A 269 -5.44 -22.08 9.03
C ILE A 269 -4.92 -23.00 10.14
N MET A 270 -4.97 -24.30 9.90
CA MET A 270 -4.39 -25.30 10.79
C MET A 270 -2.87 -25.16 10.72
N ASP A 271 -2.25 -25.25 11.90
CA ASP A 271 -0.81 -25.31 12.12
C ASP A 271 -0.10 -26.18 11.08
N ALA A 272 0.93 -25.62 10.44
CA ALA A 272 1.87 -26.38 9.63
C ALA A 272 2.84 -27.15 10.54
N THR A 273 2.86 -28.48 10.40
CA THR A 273 3.91 -29.39 10.90
C THR A 273 5.06 -29.52 9.93
#